data_AF-A0A8W7PA55-F1
#
_entry.id   AF-A0A8W7PA55-F1
#
_cell.length_a   1.000
_cell.length_b   1.000
_cell.length_c   1.000
_cell.angle_alpha   90.00
_cell.angle_beta   90.00
_cell.angle_gamma   90.00
#
_symmetry.space_group_name_H-M   'P 1'
#
loop_
_entity.id
_entity.type
_entity.pdbx_description
1 polymer ?
#
loop_
_entity_poly.entity_id
_entity_poly.type
_entity_poly.pdbx_seq_one_letter_code
_entity_poly.pdbx_strand_id
1 'polypeptide(L)'
;MLSLNYLTFGLRSVWFHATNVALHAAATVLFTRVCLTIAGLRQNFAILAGVLFAVHPIHTEAVTGIVGRADVLACIFFLISLLVYHGRSHQPDMNSIWLSIVLGGLSMLAKETGITVFLLNVAYDTYRNWPALKRTMQDMRWSEETHQFGRRVSRVLLSMGVLLAVRLALLQGSLPRFSQQDNPTAFHPNLYVRLLTFCYLAAFNWWLLLCPSTLSHDWQMGSIPLVTTLSDPRNLLTFIAFGAALLFVFRGLMDFLYAKRYRMAGKLC
;
A
#
# COMPACT_ATOMS: atom_id res chain seq x y z
N MET A 1 -17.61 -11.41 8.78
CA MET A 1 -18.37 -10.28 8.18
C MET A 1 -19.38 -10.74 7.12
N LEU A 2 -19.03 -11.66 6.22
CA LEU A 2 -19.99 -12.30 5.30
C LEU A 2 -21.08 -13.10 6.05
N SER A 3 -20.68 -13.92 7.02
CA SER A 3 -21.62 -14.70 7.83
C SER A 3 -22.59 -13.83 8.64
N LEU A 4 -22.11 -12.68 9.14
CA LEU A 4 -22.97 -11.74 9.86
C LEU A 4 -24.02 -11.11 8.94
N ASN A 5 -23.62 -10.71 7.72
CA ASN A 5 -24.54 -10.11 6.75
C ASN A 5 -25.57 -11.13 6.23
N TYR A 6 -25.12 -12.37 6.05
CA TYR A 6 -25.99 -13.48 5.71
C TYR A 6 -27.04 -13.75 6.80
N LEU A 7 -26.63 -13.72 8.07
CA LEU A 7 -27.52 -13.92 9.21
C LEU A 7 -28.57 -12.81 9.34
N THR A 8 -28.23 -11.56 8.98
CA THR A 8 -29.14 -10.42 9.13
C THR A 8 -30.02 -10.17 7.90
N PHE A 9 -29.56 -10.47 6.68
CA PHE A 9 -30.27 -10.11 5.44
C PHE A 9 -30.49 -11.27 4.45
N GLY A 10 -30.04 -12.49 4.78
CA GLY A 10 -30.13 -13.66 3.91
C GLY A 10 -29.27 -13.53 2.63
N LEU A 11 -29.70 -14.19 1.55
CA LEU A 11 -28.99 -14.22 0.25
C LEU A 11 -29.31 -13.04 -0.68
N ARG A 12 -29.94 -11.97 -0.18
CA ARG A 12 -30.34 -10.84 -1.04
C ARG A 12 -29.11 -10.02 -1.44
N SER A 13 -28.74 -10.09 -2.73
CA SER A 13 -27.55 -9.46 -3.32
C SER A 13 -27.45 -7.94 -3.15
N VAL A 14 -28.59 -7.25 -3.03
CA VAL A 14 -28.66 -5.78 -2.85
C VAL A 14 -27.94 -5.32 -1.59
N TRP A 15 -28.09 -6.03 -0.47
CA TRP A 15 -27.48 -5.64 0.81
C TRP A 15 -25.97 -5.83 0.83
N PHE A 16 -25.45 -6.80 0.07
CA PHE A 16 -24.01 -6.98 -0.09
C PHE A 16 -23.38 -5.82 -0.87
N HIS A 17 -24.01 -5.38 -1.96
CA HIS A 17 -23.53 -4.24 -2.75
C HIS A 17 -23.64 -2.93 -1.97
N ALA A 18 -24.78 -2.67 -1.31
CA ALA A 18 -24.96 -1.48 -0.49
C ALA A 18 -23.89 -1.35 0.61
N THR A 19 -23.54 -2.48 1.26
CA THR A 19 -22.47 -2.51 2.27
C THR A 19 -21.11 -2.16 1.65
N ASN A 20 -20.77 -2.72 0.49
CA ASN A 20 -19.50 -2.42 -0.19
C ASN A 20 -19.40 -0.95 -0.61
N VAL A 21 -20.50 -0.36 -1.11
CA VAL A 21 -20.57 1.06 -1.46
C VAL A 21 -20.38 1.94 -0.22
N ALA A 22 -21.01 1.60 0.91
CA ALA A 22 -20.82 2.32 2.17
C ALA A 22 -19.36 2.23 2.68
N LEU A 23 -18.74 1.06 2.56
CA LEU A 23 -17.32 0.87 2.90
C LEU A 23 -16.41 1.69 1.98
N HIS A 24 -16.68 1.74 0.67
CA HIS A 24 -15.94 2.59 -0.27
C HIS A 24 -16.07 4.08 0.04
N ALA A 25 -17.27 4.54 0.41
CA ALA A 25 -17.48 5.92 0.86
C ALA A 25 -16.64 6.24 2.11
N ALA A 26 -16.60 5.33 3.09
CA ALA A 26 -15.76 5.48 4.27
C ALA A 26 -14.25 5.51 3.91
N ALA A 27 -13.80 4.61 3.04
CA ALA A 27 -12.42 4.59 2.54
C ALA A 27 -12.04 5.90 1.84
N THR A 28 -12.94 6.45 1.01
CA THR A 28 -12.78 7.73 0.32
C THR A 28 -12.61 8.91 1.30
N VAL A 29 -13.43 8.96 2.35
CA VAL A 29 -13.32 10.00 3.38
C VAL A 29 -11.98 9.88 4.12
N LEU A 30 -11.58 8.66 4.47
CA LEU A 30 -10.28 8.41 5.13
C LEU A 30 -9.10 8.78 4.23
N PHE A 31 -9.16 8.46 2.94
CA PHE A 31 -8.14 8.84 1.96
C PHE A 31 -8.02 10.36 1.86
N THR A 32 -9.14 11.07 1.76
CA THR A 32 -9.16 12.54 1.77
C THR A 32 -8.51 13.11 3.04
N ARG A 33 -8.76 12.49 4.20
CA ARG A 33 -8.12 12.86 5.47
C ARG A 33 -6.61 12.62 5.44
N VAL A 34 -6.15 11.50 4.89
CA VAL A 34 -4.71 11.22 4.70
C VAL A 34 -4.06 12.28 3.81
N CYS A 35 -4.70 12.67 2.72
CA CYS A 35 -4.22 13.74 1.83
C CYS A 35 -4.09 15.09 2.56
N LEU A 36 -5.03 15.41 3.45
CA LEU A 36 -4.99 16.64 4.26
C LEU A 36 -3.87 16.59 5.32
N THR A 37 -3.78 15.51 6.10
CA THR A 37 -2.93 15.47 7.29
C THR A 37 -1.50 14.99 7.02
N ILE A 38 -1.34 13.97 6.16
CA ILE A 38 -0.05 13.30 5.93
C ILE A 38 0.64 13.88 4.70
N ALA A 39 -0.10 14.04 3.59
CA ALA A 39 0.46 14.63 2.37
C ALA A 39 0.55 16.18 2.46
N GLY A 40 -0.17 16.80 3.38
CA GLY A 40 -0.15 18.26 3.58
C GLY A 40 -0.68 19.05 2.39
N LEU A 41 -1.58 18.46 1.60
CA LEU A 41 -2.21 19.13 0.46
C LEU A 41 -3.14 20.24 0.96
N ARG A 42 -3.24 21.34 0.21
CA ARG A 42 -4.26 22.37 0.47
C ARG A 42 -5.65 21.73 0.37
N GLN A 43 -6.58 22.23 1.16
CA GLN A 43 -7.93 21.66 1.29
C GLN A 43 -8.61 21.35 -0.05
N ASN A 44 -8.56 22.30 -1.00
CA ASN A 44 -9.19 22.13 -2.31
C ASN A 44 -8.57 20.96 -3.11
N PHE A 45 -7.24 20.83 -3.08
CA PHE A 45 -6.54 19.74 -3.77
C PHE A 45 -6.75 18.39 -3.09
N ALA A 46 -6.84 18.37 -1.76
CA ALA A 46 -7.15 17.14 -1.03
C ALA A 46 -8.57 16.64 -1.30
N ILE A 47 -9.56 17.56 -1.34
CA ILE A 47 -10.94 17.22 -1.73
C ILE A 47 -10.97 16.72 -3.17
N LEU A 48 -10.27 17.38 -4.10
CA LEU A 48 -10.16 16.93 -5.48
C LEU A 48 -9.56 15.51 -5.57
N ALA A 49 -8.48 15.23 -4.82
CA ALA A 49 -7.90 13.90 -4.75
C ALA A 49 -8.89 12.86 -4.21
N GLY A 50 -9.67 13.23 -3.18
CA GLY A 50 -10.74 12.40 -2.63
C GLY A 50 -11.84 12.08 -3.65
N VAL A 51 -12.30 13.08 -4.41
CA VAL A 51 -13.31 12.90 -5.47
C VAL A 51 -12.77 12.04 -6.60
N LEU A 52 -11.52 12.27 -7.01
CA LEU A 52 -10.87 11.43 -8.02
C LEU A 52 -10.76 9.99 -7.55
N PHE A 53 -10.37 9.74 -6.29
CA PHE A 53 -10.37 8.41 -5.68
C PHE A 53 -11.77 7.79 -5.64
N ALA A 54 -12.80 8.57 -5.29
CA ALA A 54 -14.17 8.07 -5.21
C ALA A 54 -14.69 7.52 -6.54
N VAL A 55 -14.41 8.26 -7.62
CA VAL A 55 -14.94 8.02 -8.98
C VAL A 55 -14.00 7.15 -9.82
N HIS A 56 -12.78 6.88 -9.35
CA HIS A 56 -11.79 6.15 -10.14
C HIS A 56 -12.30 4.74 -10.54
N PRO A 57 -12.39 4.41 -11.84
CA PRO A 57 -12.97 3.14 -12.28
C PRO A 57 -12.25 1.89 -11.77
N ILE A 58 -10.97 2.00 -11.39
CA ILE A 58 -10.21 0.88 -10.81
C ILE A 58 -10.86 0.27 -9.56
N HIS A 59 -11.64 1.06 -8.80
CA HIS A 59 -12.31 0.57 -7.60
C HIS A 59 -13.53 -0.28 -7.92
N THR A 60 -14.03 -0.26 -9.16
CA THR A 60 -15.25 -1.01 -9.53
C THR A 60 -15.06 -2.51 -9.34
N GLU A 61 -13.91 -3.10 -9.67
CA GLU A 61 -13.63 -4.53 -9.43
C GLU A 61 -13.75 -4.89 -7.94
N ALA A 62 -13.18 -4.06 -7.06
CA ALA A 62 -13.19 -4.29 -5.62
C ALA A 62 -14.57 -4.03 -4.97
N VAL A 63 -15.35 -3.08 -5.49
CA VAL A 63 -16.65 -2.68 -4.90
C VAL A 63 -17.80 -3.55 -5.40
N THR A 64 -17.79 -3.93 -6.68
CA THR A 64 -18.83 -4.78 -7.28
C THR A 64 -18.65 -6.26 -6.91
N GLY A 65 -17.41 -6.72 -6.78
CA GLY A 65 -17.12 -8.08 -6.33
C GLY A 65 -17.44 -8.29 -4.85
N ILE A 66 -18.26 -9.30 -4.54
CA ILE A 66 -18.50 -9.72 -3.15
C ILE A 66 -17.19 -10.15 -2.47
N VAL A 67 -16.29 -10.77 -3.24
CA VAL A 67 -14.94 -11.18 -2.79
C VAL A 67 -14.05 -9.98 -2.49
N GLY A 68 -14.21 -8.87 -3.24
CA GLY A 68 -13.43 -7.64 -3.09
C GLY A 68 -13.66 -6.89 -1.78
N ARG A 69 -14.66 -7.28 -0.97
CA ARG A 69 -14.91 -6.70 0.36
C ARG A 69 -13.69 -6.78 1.28
N ALA A 70 -12.91 -7.86 1.19
CA ALA A 70 -11.68 -8.02 1.96
C ALA A 70 -10.68 -6.89 1.66
N ASP A 71 -10.59 -6.48 0.40
CA ASP A 71 -9.68 -5.44 -0.08
C ASP A 71 -10.09 -4.06 0.45
N VAL A 72 -11.39 -3.73 0.37
CA VAL A 72 -11.91 -2.45 0.86
C VAL A 72 -11.74 -2.35 2.38
N LEU A 73 -12.00 -3.45 3.11
CA LEU A 73 -11.81 -3.48 4.57
C LEU A 73 -10.32 -3.37 4.96
N ALA A 74 -9.45 -4.09 4.25
CA ALA A 74 -8.01 -3.97 4.43
C ALA A 74 -7.55 -2.53 4.19
N CYS A 75 -8.06 -1.85 3.15
CA CYS A 75 -7.78 -0.45 2.84
C CYS A 75 -8.24 0.49 3.98
N ILE A 76 -9.44 0.31 4.53
CA ILE A 76 -9.94 1.13 5.64
C ILE A 76 -9.01 1.00 6.85
N PHE A 77 -8.71 -0.22 7.30
CA PHE A 77 -7.82 -0.43 8.46
C PHE A 77 -6.40 0.07 8.20
N PHE A 78 -5.91 -0.06 6.96
CA PHE A 78 -4.63 0.48 6.52
C PHE A 78 -4.58 2.01 6.65
N LEU A 79 -5.59 2.71 6.13
CA LEU A 79 -5.66 4.18 6.19
C LEU A 79 -5.83 4.69 7.62
N ILE A 80 -6.65 4.03 8.44
CA ILE A 80 -6.79 4.40 9.86
C ILE A 80 -5.47 4.17 10.60
N SER A 81 -4.77 3.06 10.34
CA SER A 81 -3.46 2.78 10.94
C SER A 81 -2.45 3.90 10.64
N LEU A 82 -2.41 4.39 9.39
CA LEU A 82 -1.60 5.55 9.00
C LEU A 82 -2.02 6.84 9.71
N LEU A 83 -3.32 7.14 9.73
CA LEU A 83 -3.84 8.36 10.37
C LEU A 83 -3.58 8.38 11.88
N VAL A 84 -3.71 7.24 12.55
CA VAL A 84 -3.43 7.13 13.99
C VAL A 84 -1.94 7.30 14.25
N TYR A 85 -1.07 6.73 13.41
CA TYR A 85 0.37 6.82 13.59
C TYR A 85 0.91 8.23 13.26
N HIS A 86 0.39 8.91 12.23
CA HIS A 86 0.97 10.16 11.73
C HIS A 86 0.10 11.41 11.89
N GLY A 87 -1.20 11.27 12.13
CA GLY A 87 -2.17 12.37 11.99
C GLY A 87 -2.43 13.23 13.23
N ARG A 88 -2.02 12.80 14.43
CA ARG A 88 -2.31 13.53 15.68
C ARG A 88 -1.23 14.52 16.10
N SER A 89 0.02 14.07 16.11
CA SER A 89 1.12 14.78 16.78
C SER A 89 2.40 14.66 15.97
N HIS A 90 3.36 15.54 16.25
CA HIS A 90 4.69 15.47 15.62
C HIS A 90 5.39 14.14 15.90
N GLN A 91 5.18 13.59 17.09
CA GLN A 91 5.65 12.28 17.50
C GLN A 91 4.45 11.44 17.94
N PRO A 92 4.34 10.17 17.52
CA PRO A 92 3.24 9.32 17.94
C PRO A 92 3.41 8.89 19.40
N ASP A 93 2.33 9.05 20.17
CA ASP A 93 2.24 8.51 21.53
C ASP A 93 2.26 6.97 21.51
N MET A 94 2.64 6.37 22.64
CA MET A 94 2.69 4.91 22.79
C MET A 94 1.35 4.24 22.44
N ASN A 95 0.24 4.83 22.88
CA ASN A 95 -1.11 4.31 22.61
C ASN A 95 -1.44 4.36 21.11
N SER A 96 -1.00 5.42 20.41
CA SER A 96 -1.20 5.56 18.97
C SER A 96 -0.37 4.53 18.20
N ILE A 97 0.85 4.22 18.64
CA ILE A 97 1.68 3.17 18.04
C ILE A 97 1.00 1.80 18.18
N TRP A 98 0.59 1.42 19.39
CA TRP A 98 -0.07 0.14 19.62
C TRP A 98 -1.41 0.03 18.88
N LEU A 99 -2.21 1.10 18.87
CA LEU A 99 -3.46 1.14 18.12
C LEU A 99 -3.20 0.98 16.61
N SER A 100 -2.18 1.66 16.08
CA SER A 100 -1.75 1.50 14.68
C SER A 100 -1.29 0.07 14.37
N ILE A 101 -0.59 -0.59 15.30
CA ILE A 101 -0.18 -1.99 15.20
C ILE A 101 -1.39 -2.92 15.14
N VAL A 102 -2.35 -2.76 16.05
CA VAL A 102 -3.58 -3.55 16.08
C VAL A 102 -4.38 -3.36 14.78
N LEU A 103 -4.56 -2.11 14.34
CA LEU A 103 -5.27 -1.80 13.09
C LEU A 103 -4.54 -2.37 11.86
N GLY A 104 -3.21 -2.28 11.81
CA GLY A 104 -2.41 -2.89 10.76
C GLY A 104 -2.50 -4.42 10.75
N GLY A 105 -2.57 -5.04 11.93
CA GLY A 105 -2.84 -6.47 12.10
C GLY A 105 -4.22 -6.86 11.57
N LEU A 106 -5.26 -6.07 11.88
CA LEU A 106 -6.61 -6.26 11.33
C LEU A 106 -6.64 -6.09 9.80
N SER A 107 -5.87 -5.14 9.25
CA SER A 107 -5.69 -4.99 7.80
C SER A 107 -5.04 -6.24 7.19
N MET A 108 -3.97 -6.77 7.81
CA MET A 108 -3.30 -8.00 7.37
C MET A 108 -4.22 -9.23 7.42
N LEU A 109 -5.06 -9.33 8.45
CA LEU A 109 -6.05 -10.40 8.59
C LEU A 109 -7.15 -10.31 7.53
N ALA A 110 -7.51 -9.10 7.09
CA ALA A 110 -8.42 -8.91 5.98
C ALA A 110 -7.75 -9.25 4.63
N LYS A 111 -6.51 -8.78 4.40
CA LYS A 111 -5.72 -9.11 3.21
C LYS A 111 -4.23 -9.02 3.48
N GLU A 112 -3.45 -9.92 2.88
CA GLU A 112 -2.00 -9.99 3.07
C GLU A 112 -1.27 -8.69 2.88
N THR A 113 -1.64 -7.98 1.82
CA THR A 113 -1.01 -6.74 1.41
C THR A 113 -1.11 -5.68 2.51
N GLY A 114 -2.05 -5.82 3.46
CA GLY A 114 -2.19 -4.95 4.63
C GLY A 114 -0.94 -4.86 5.50
N ILE A 115 -0.07 -5.88 5.50
CA ILE A 115 1.20 -5.83 6.26
C ILE A 115 2.13 -4.69 5.81
N THR A 116 2.00 -4.25 4.55
CA THR A 116 2.82 -3.18 4.00
C THR A 116 2.64 -1.84 4.74
N VAL A 117 1.57 -1.69 5.54
CA VAL A 117 1.35 -0.49 6.37
C VAL A 117 2.47 -0.25 7.36
N PHE A 118 3.06 -1.33 7.92
CA PHE A 118 4.17 -1.21 8.87
C PHE A 118 5.42 -0.67 8.21
N LEU A 119 5.70 -1.14 6.98
CA LEU A 119 6.81 -0.64 6.18
C LEU A 119 6.58 0.84 5.82
N LEU A 120 5.35 1.21 5.45
CA LEU A 120 5.01 2.59 5.14
C LEU A 120 5.13 3.52 6.37
N ASN A 121 4.67 3.07 7.54
CA ASN A 121 4.80 3.81 8.80
C ASN A 121 6.28 4.04 9.15
N VAL A 122 7.11 3.01 9.05
CA VAL A 122 8.57 3.12 9.30
C VAL A 122 9.23 4.03 8.27
N ALA A 123 8.90 3.89 6.98
CA ALA A 123 9.45 4.72 5.92
C ALA A 123 9.11 6.21 6.14
N TYR A 124 7.85 6.52 6.46
CA TYR A 124 7.42 7.89 6.72
C TYR A 124 8.00 8.45 8.03
N ASP A 125 8.06 7.66 9.11
CA ASP A 125 8.71 8.08 10.38
C ASP A 125 10.22 8.32 10.19
N THR A 126 10.87 7.52 9.33
CA THR A 126 12.27 7.71 8.94
C THR A 126 12.47 9.00 8.14
N TYR A 127 11.60 9.25 7.15
CA TYR A 127 11.63 10.49 6.36
C TYR A 127 11.48 11.73 7.25
N ARG A 128 10.56 11.68 8.23
CA ARG A 128 10.32 12.79 9.17
C ARG A 128 11.49 13.03 10.13
N ASN A 129 12.08 11.97 10.69
CA ASN A 129 13.16 12.06 11.68
C ASN A 129 14.57 12.04 11.08
N TRP A 130 14.70 12.01 9.75
CA TRP A 130 15.98 12.01 9.05
C TRP A 130 17.00 13.06 9.54
N PRO A 131 16.63 14.34 9.79
CA PRO A 131 17.61 15.34 10.24
C PRO A 131 18.14 15.08 11.66
N ALA A 132 17.41 14.34 12.51
CA ALA A 132 17.91 13.90 13.81
C ALA A 132 18.83 12.68 13.65
N LEU A 133 18.42 11.69 12.84
CA LEU A 133 19.21 10.50 12.54
C LEU A 133 20.57 10.84 11.91
N LYS A 134 20.59 11.80 10.98
CA LYS A 134 21.82 12.28 10.34
C LYS A 134 22.79 12.93 11.33
N ARG A 135 22.29 13.74 12.27
CA ARG A 135 23.13 14.38 13.30
C ARG A 135 23.82 13.33 14.16
N THR A 136 23.09 12.31 14.57
CA THR A 136 23.67 11.18 15.32
C THR A 136 24.68 10.39 14.50
N MET A 137 24.48 10.19 13.19
CA MET A 137 25.48 9.55 12.32
C MET A 137 26.75 10.39 12.15
N GLN A 138 26.63 11.72 12.08
CA GLN A 138 27.78 12.62 11.87
C GLN A 138 28.57 12.85 13.16
N ASP A 139 27.87 13.04 14.28
CA ASP A 139 28.50 13.41 15.55
C ASP A 139 28.79 12.20 16.44
N MET A 140 28.42 10.98 16.00
CA MET A 140 28.37 9.73 16.78
C MET A 140 27.72 9.89 18.17
N ARG A 141 26.92 10.94 18.33
CA ARG A 141 26.23 11.28 19.58
C ARG A 141 24.78 10.85 19.47
N TRP A 142 24.44 9.85 20.27
CA TRP A 142 23.08 9.38 20.39
C TRP A 142 22.27 10.36 21.24
N SER A 143 21.31 11.02 20.60
CA SER A 143 20.35 11.87 21.31
C SER A 143 19.21 11.02 21.86
N GLU A 144 18.52 11.52 22.88
CA GLU A 144 17.26 10.93 23.36
C GLU A 144 16.22 10.79 22.24
N GLU A 145 16.17 11.73 21.29
CA GLU A 145 15.25 11.66 20.15
C GLU A 145 15.54 10.43 19.26
N THR A 146 16.81 10.11 19.03
CA THR A 146 17.22 8.95 18.23
C THR A 146 16.96 7.63 18.93
N HIS A 147 17.12 7.59 20.26
CA HIS A 147 16.73 6.42 21.04
C HIS A 147 15.22 6.20 21.00
N GLN A 148 14.43 7.26 21.15
CA GLN A 148 12.97 7.18 21.05
C GLN A 148 12.54 6.70 19.66
N PHE A 149 13.13 7.23 18.59
CA PHE A 149 12.90 6.76 17.22
C PHE A 149 13.24 5.28 17.05
N GLY A 150 14.42 4.83 17.50
CA GLY A 150 14.83 3.43 17.44
C GLY A 150 13.88 2.50 18.21
N ARG A 151 13.38 2.93 19.38
CA ARG A 151 12.37 2.20 20.15
C ARG A 151 11.02 2.13 19.44
N ARG A 152 10.61 3.14 18.67
CA ARG A 152 9.38 3.08 17.86
C ARG A 152 9.53 2.11 16.70
N VAL A 153 10.60 2.24 15.91
CA VAL A 153 10.87 1.39 14.75
C VAL A 153 11.00 -0.07 15.16
N SER A 154 11.76 -0.36 16.23
CA SER A 154 11.89 -1.72 16.74
C SER A 154 10.56 -2.32 17.17
N ARG A 155 9.67 -1.58 17.86
CA ARG A 155 8.33 -2.05 18.21
C ARG A 155 7.51 -2.41 16.97
N VAL A 156 7.50 -1.54 15.96
CA VAL A 156 6.76 -1.76 14.71
C VAL A 156 7.30 -2.99 13.98
N LEU A 157 8.62 -3.10 13.78
CA LEU A 157 9.24 -4.23 13.09
C LEU A 157 9.08 -5.56 13.86
N LEU A 158 9.23 -5.54 15.18
CA LEU A 158 9.01 -6.72 16.01
C LEU A 158 7.55 -7.15 15.97
N SER A 159 6.61 -6.21 16.05
CA SER A 159 5.18 -6.52 15.90
C SER A 159 4.84 -7.07 14.51
N MET A 160 5.45 -6.53 13.45
CA MET A 160 5.31 -7.04 12.09
C MET A 160 5.83 -8.48 11.98
N GLY A 161 6.99 -8.79 12.58
CA GLY A 161 7.54 -10.14 12.63
C GLY A 161 6.65 -11.12 13.39
N VAL A 162 6.12 -10.71 14.54
CA VAL A 162 5.16 -11.51 15.34
C VAL A 162 3.87 -11.77 14.54
N LEU A 163 3.31 -10.75 13.90
CA LEU A 163 2.10 -10.89 13.08
C LEU A 163 2.33 -11.83 11.89
N LEU A 164 3.48 -11.77 11.23
CA LEU A 164 3.86 -12.72 10.18
C LEU A 164 3.95 -14.15 10.71
N ALA A 165 4.60 -14.35 11.85
CA ALA A 165 4.74 -15.67 12.46
C ALA A 165 3.37 -16.24 12.85
N VAL A 166 2.52 -15.45 13.50
CA VAL A 166 1.14 -15.82 13.86
C VAL A 166 0.37 -16.20 12.59
N ARG A 167 0.51 -15.41 11.52
CA ARG A 167 -0.17 -15.70 10.27
C ARG A 167 0.31 -17.00 9.64
N LEU A 168 1.61 -17.23 9.54
CA LEU A 168 2.17 -18.48 9.03
C LEU A 168 1.72 -19.68 9.87
N ALA A 169 1.61 -19.51 11.19
CA ALA A 169 1.07 -20.53 12.09
C ALA A 169 -0.42 -20.82 11.82
N LEU A 170 -1.24 -19.80 11.56
CA LEU A 170 -2.65 -19.96 11.17
C LEU A 170 -2.80 -20.68 9.82
N LEU A 171 -1.86 -20.47 8.89
CA LEU A 171 -1.77 -21.19 7.61
C LEU A 171 -1.16 -22.60 7.74
N GLN A 172 -0.96 -23.10 8.96
CA GLN A 172 -0.36 -24.41 9.26
C GLN A 172 1.03 -24.59 8.61
N GLY A 173 1.78 -23.49 8.42
CA GLY A 173 3.08 -23.50 7.76
C GLY A 173 3.03 -23.79 6.26
N SER A 174 1.85 -23.86 5.66
CA SER A 174 1.68 -24.10 4.22
C SER A 174 1.54 -22.79 3.45
N LEU A 175 2.30 -22.64 2.37
CA LEU A 175 2.08 -21.57 1.40
C LEU A 175 0.83 -21.88 0.58
N PRO A 176 0.04 -20.86 0.17
CA PRO A 176 -1.08 -21.07 -0.73
C PRO A 176 -0.62 -21.79 -2.00
N ARG A 177 -1.26 -22.92 -2.30
CA ARG A 177 -1.01 -23.68 -3.53
C ARG A 177 -1.87 -23.10 -4.63
N PHE A 178 -1.23 -22.44 -5.59
CA PHE A 178 -1.91 -21.93 -6.78
C PHE A 178 -1.98 -23.03 -7.83
N SER A 179 -3.09 -23.09 -8.57
CA SER A 179 -3.21 -23.94 -9.75
C SER A 179 -2.64 -23.22 -10.99
N GLN A 180 -2.40 -23.96 -12.06
CA GLN A 180 -2.00 -23.38 -13.35
C GLN A 180 -3.08 -22.46 -13.94
N GLN A 181 -4.34 -22.68 -13.58
CA GLN A 181 -5.45 -21.83 -13.97
C GLN A 181 -5.41 -20.47 -13.25
N ASP A 182 -5.00 -20.46 -11.98
CA ASP A 182 -4.89 -19.24 -11.18
C ASP A 182 -3.72 -18.36 -11.62
N ASN A 183 -2.58 -18.98 -11.97
CA ASN A 183 -1.36 -18.26 -12.33
C ASN A 183 -0.57 -18.99 -13.43
N PRO A 184 -1.02 -18.94 -14.70
CA PRO A 184 -0.38 -19.65 -15.80
C PRO A 184 1.09 -19.22 -15.99
N THR A 185 1.41 -17.97 -15.67
CA THR A 185 2.77 -17.43 -15.73
C THR A 185 3.72 -18.14 -14.78
N ALA A 186 3.32 -18.44 -13.54
CA ALA A 186 4.20 -19.09 -12.57
C ALA A 186 4.61 -20.52 -12.98
N PHE A 187 3.77 -21.23 -13.72
CA PHE A 187 3.97 -22.62 -14.14
C PHE A 187 4.61 -22.80 -15.52
N HIS A 188 4.93 -21.71 -16.23
CA HIS A 188 5.57 -21.80 -17.54
C HIS A 188 7.01 -22.36 -17.42
N PRO A 189 7.46 -23.29 -18.30
CA PRO A 189 8.77 -23.95 -18.14
C PRO A 189 9.96 -23.00 -18.33
N ASN A 190 9.83 -22.01 -19.22
CA ASN A 190 10.91 -21.08 -19.52
C ASN A 190 10.92 -19.87 -18.56
N LEU A 191 11.99 -19.73 -17.78
CA LEU A 191 12.21 -18.60 -16.86
C LEU A 191 12.15 -17.24 -17.57
N TYR A 192 12.61 -17.17 -18.81
CA TYR A 192 12.61 -15.94 -19.60
C TYR A 192 11.20 -15.39 -19.80
N VAL A 193 10.26 -16.25 -20.22
CA VAL A 193 8.85 -15.90 -20.43
C VAL A 193 8.19 -15.50 -19.10
N ARG A 194 8.55 -16.18 -18.01
CA ARG A 194 8.07 -15.84 -16.66
C ARG A 194 8.48 -14.44 -16.27
N LEU A 195 9.77 -14.11 -16.40
CA LEU A 195 10.31 -12.81 -16.03
C LEU A 195 9.68 -11.68 -16.87
N LEU A 196 9.65 -11.84 -18.20
CA LEU A 196 9.03 -10.85 -19.09
C LEU A 196 7.57 -10.60 -18.74
N THR A 197 6.82 -11.69 -18.54
CA THR A 197 5.39 -11.58 -18.22
C THR A 197 5.17 -10.95 -16.85
N PHE A 198 5.95 -11.29 -15.81
CA PHE A 198 5.82 -10.66 -14.49
C PHE A 198 6.16 -9.17 -14.52
N CYS A 199 7.21 -8.77 -15.24
CA CYS A 199 7.55 -7.36 -15.43
C CYS A 199 6.43 -6.61 -16.17
N TYR A 200 5.88 -7.22 -17.23
CA TYR A 200 4.73 -6.67 -17.94
C TYR A 200 3.48 -6.57 -17.05
N LEU A 201 3.19 -7.59 -16.23
CA LEU A 201 2.05 -7.56 -15.31
C LEU A 201 2.16 -6.40 -14.31
N ALA A 202 3.37 -6.12 -13.79
CA ALA A 202 3.59 -4.95 -12.94
C ALA A 202 3.28 -3.63 -13.69
N ALA A 203 3.78 -3.51 -14.92
CA ALA A 203 3.53 -2.33 -15.76
C ALA A 203 2.06 -2.19 -16.18
N PHE A 204 1.37 -3.31 -16.45
CA PHE A 204 -0.05 -3.36 -16.76
C PHE A 204 -0.91 -2.89 -15.58
N ASN A 205 -0.58 -3.34 -14.36
CA ASN A 205 -1.26 -2.85 -13.15
C ASN A 205 -1.07 -1.34 -12.95
N TRP A 206 0.11 -0.80 -13.27
CA TRP A 206 0.33 0.65 -13.26
C TRP A 206 -0.46 1.38 -14.35
N TRP A 207 -0.58 0.77 -15.52
CA TRP A 207 -1.39 1.31 -16.60
C TRP A 207 -2.87 1.40 -16.22
N LEU A 208 -3.41 0.40 -15.50
CA LEU A 208 -4.80 0.44 -14.99
C LEU A 208 -5.06 1.60 -14.02
N LEU A 209 -4.03 2.11 -13.33
CA LEU A 209 -4.15 3.31 -12.49
C LEU A 209 -4.29 4.60 -13.31
N LEU A 210 -3.79 4.62 -14.55
CA LEU A 210 -3.84 5.79 -15.43
C LEU A 210 -5.04 5.73 -16.39
N CYS A 211 -5.28 4.55 -16.94
CA CYS A 211 -6.34 4.29 -17.92
C CYS A 211 -6.97 2.92 -17.64
N PRO A 212 -7.99 2.85 -16.77
CA PRO A 212 -8.71 1.62 -16.46
C PRO A 212 -9.70 1.27 -17.59
N SER A 213 -9.18 0.95 -18.78
CA SER A 213 -9.99 0.60 -19.96
C SER A 213 -10.37 -0.87 -20.03
N THR A 214 -9.55 -1.74 -19.43
CA THR A 214 -9.73 -3.21 -19.43
C THR A 214 -9.80 -3.70 -17.99
N LEU A 215 -11.00 -3.70 -17.43
CA LEU A 215 -11.28 -4.27 -16.11
C LEU A 215 -11.92 -5.65 -16.29
N SER A 216 -11.57 -6.58 -15.43
CA SER A 216 -12.12 -7.94 -15.42
C SER A 216 -12.56 -8.30 -14.00
N HIS A 217 -13.71 -8.95 -13.89
CA HIS A 217 -14.14 -9.53 -12.62
C HIS A 217 -13.21 -10.66 -12.17
N ASP A 218 -12.55 -11.33 -13.11
CA ASP A 218 -11.62 -12.41 -12.84
C ASP A 218 -10.42 -12.36 -13.81
N TRP A 219 -9.21 -12.38 -13.25
CA TRP A 219 -7.95 -12.32 -13.99
C TRP A 219 -7.32 -13.71 -14.18
N GLN A 220 -8.04 -14.79 -13.89
CA GLN A 220 -7.59 -16.17 -14.08
C GLN A 220 -7.59 -16.62 -15.56
N MET A 221 -7.20 -17.87 -15.80
CA MET A 221 -7.33 -18.59 -17.09
C MET A 221 -6.62 -17.94 -18.28
N GLY A 222 -5.52 -17.23 -18.04
CA GLY A 222 -4.73 -16.61 -19.10
C GLY A 222 -5.42 -15.42 -19.76
N SER A 223 -6.33 -14.75 -19.05
CA SER A 223 -6.95 -13.48 -19.45
C SER A 223 -5.92 -12.45 -19.96
N ILE A 224 -4.71 -12.46 -19.40
CA ILE A 224 -3.55 -11.72 -19.89
C ILE A 224 -2.59 -12.70 -20.60
N PRO A 225 -2.44 -12.61 -21.93
CA PRO A 225 -1.58 -13.51 -22.68
C PRO A 225 -0.11 -13.35 -22.29
N LEU A 226 0.61 -14.47 -22.19
CA LEU A 226 2.04 -14.52 -21.88
C LEU A 226 2.87 -13.69 -22.87
N VAL A 227 3.92 -13.04 -22.36
CA VAL A 227 4.90 -12.32 -23.19
C VAL A 227 6.08 -13.25 -23.45
N THR A 228 6.16 -13.75 -24.68
CA THR A 228 7.13 -14.80 -25.06
C THR A 228 8.39 -14.24 -25.73
N THR A 229 8.31 -13.07 -26.36
CA THR A 229 9.41 -12.44 -27.09
C THR A 229 9.70 -11.03 -26.57
N LEU A 230 10.95 -10.58 -26.69
CA LEU A 230 11.32 -9.20 -26.36
C LEU A 230 10.72 -8.18 -27.33
N SER A 231 10.53 -8.58 -28.58
CA SER A 231 9.96 -7.75 -29.65
C SER A 231 8.46 -7.53 -29.52
N ASP A 232 7.79 -8.15 -28.54
CA ASP A 232 6.40 -7.88 -28.25
C ASP A 232 6.21 -6.39 -27.90
N PRO A 233 5.29 -5.66 -28.57
CA PRO A 233 5.06 -4.25 -28.31
C PRO A 233 4.68 -3.97 -26.85
N ARG A 234 4.14 -4.96 -26.13
CA ARG A 234 3.80 -4.84 -24.70
C ARG A 234 5.03 -4.57 -23.82
N ASN A 235 6.22 -5.00 -24.23
CA ASN A 235 7.45 -4.69 -23.49
C ASN A 235 7.79 -3.20 -23.51
N LEU A 236 7.31 -2.44 -24.50
CA LEU A 236 7.48 -0.99 -24.52
C LEU A 236 6.82 -0.35 -23.28
N LEU A 237 5.61 -0.80 -22.92
CA LEU A 237 4.92 -0.35 -21.72
C LEU A 237 5.74 -0.69 -20.46
N THR A 238 6.33 -1.88 -20.42
CA THR A 238 7.23 -2.31 -19.34
C THR A 238 8.42 -1.36 -19.20
N PHE A 239 9.14 -1.08 -20.29
CA PHE A 239 10.29 -0.18 -20.26
C PHE A 239 9.90 1.25 -19.85
N ILE A 240 8.79 1.78 -20.36
CA ILE A 240 8.28 3.10 -19.98
C ILE A 240 7.94 3.13 -18.48
N ALA A 241 7.23 2.12 -17.97
CA ALA A 241 6.83 2.06 -16.57
C ALA A 241 8.05 2.01 -15.64
N PHE A 242 8.99 1.09 -15.86
CA PHE A 242 10.19 0.98 -15.03
C PHE A 242 11.14 2.17 -15.19
N GLY A 243 11.25 2.73 -16.41
CA GLY A 243 12.02 3.96 -16.65
C GLY A 243 11.44 5.16 -15.90
N ALA A 244 10.12 5.34 -15.94
CA ALA A 244 9.43 6.36 -15.16
C ALA A 244 9.61 6.15 -13.65
N ALA A 245 9.49 4.90 -13.16
CA ALA A 245 9.73 4.54 -11.76
C ALA A 245 11.11 4.99 -11.30
N LEU A 246 12.14 4.63 -12.07
CA LEU A 246 13.53 4.93 -11.77
C LEU A 246 13.78 6.43 -11.78
N LEU A 247 13.18 7.16 -12.73
CA LEU A 247 13.25 8.62 -12.78
C LEU A 247 12.58 9.27 -11.58
N PHE A 248 11.40 8.79 -11.15
CA PHE A 248 10.73 9.28 -9.94
C PHE A 248 11.54 9.02 -8.68
N VAL A 249 12.11 7.82 -8.53
CA VAL A 249 12.98 7.48 -7.40
C VAL A 249 14.23 8.36 -7.41
N PHE A 250 14.88 8.52 -8.57
CA PHE A 250 16.04 9.37 -8.72
C PHE A 250 15.73 10.84 -8.38
N ARG A 251 14.62 11.38 -8.91
CA ARG A 251 14.22 12.76 -8.62
C ARG A 251 13.84 12.94 -7.16
N GLY A 252 13.13 11.99 -6.55
CA GLY A 252 12.82 12.00 -5.12
C GLY A 252 14.08 11.98 -4.24
N LEU A 253 15.08 11.18 -4.61
CA LEU A 253 16.39 11.16 -3.95
C LEU A 253 17.12 12.50 -4.14
N MET A 254 17.11 13.07 -5.34
CA MET A 254 17.76 14.35 -5.61
C MET A 254 17.07 15.50 -4.88
N ASP A 255 15.74 15.58 -4.88
CA ASP A 255 14.98 16.60 -4.15
C ASP A 255 15.24 16.49 -2.64
N PHE A 256 15.34 15.27 -2.12
CA PHE A 256 15.75 15.00 -0.75
C PHE A 256 17.17 15.50 -0.46
N LEU A 257 18.12 15.28 -1.38
CA LEU A 257 19.49 15.78 -1.28
C LEU A 257 19.60 17.31 -1.47
N TYR A 258 18.74 17.93 -2.29
CA TYR A 258 18.69 19.37 -2.54
C TYR A 258 18.06 20.13 -1.37
N ALA A 259 16.91 19.66 -0.85
CA ALA A 259 16.31 20.18 0.37
C ALA A 259 17.30 20.10 1.55
N LYS A 260 18.15 19.07 1.56
CA LYS A 260 19.28 18.91 2.49
C LYS A 260 20.36 19.98 2.31
N ARG A 261 20.66 20.45 1.08
CA ARG A 261 21.68 21.49 0.83
C ARG A 261 21.20 22.89 1.20
N TYR A 262 19.94 23.23 0.89
CA TYR A 262 19.35 24.53 1.23
C TYR A 262 19.17 24.75 2.74
N ARG A 263 18.72 23.73 3.49
CA ARG A 263 18.60 23.84 4.97
C ARG A 263 19.94 23.97 5.69
N MET A 264 21.05 23.55 5.08
CA MET A 264 22.40 23.74 5.62
C MET A 264 22.91 25.16 5.33
N ALA A 265 22.66 25.69 4.13
CA ALA A 265 23.07 27.04 3.74
C ALA A 265 22.31 28.14 4.51
N GLY A 266 21.01 27.96 4.77
CA GLY A 266 20.20 28.92 5.54
C GLY A 266 20.46 28.96 7.06
N LYS A 267 21.40 28.15 7.58
CA LYS A 267 21.86 28.20 8.99
C LYS A 267 23.23 28.87 9.15
N LEU A 268 23.84 29.31 8.04
CA LEU A 268 25.16 29.93 7.99
C LEU A 268 25.09 31.45 7.74
N CYS A 269 23.90 32.02 7.60
CA CYS A 269 23.60 33.46 7.69
C CYS A 269 22.82 33.72 8.97
#